data_AF-A0A4C1VYC0-F1
#
_entry.id   AF-A0A4C1VYC0-F1
#
_cell.length_a   1.000
_cell.length_b   1.000
_cell.length_c   1.000
_cell.angle_alpha   90.00
_cell.angle_beta   90.00
_cell.angle_gamma   90.00
#
_symmetry.space_group_name_H-M   'P 1'
#
loop_
_entity.id
_entity.type
_entity.pdbx_description
1 polymer ?
#
loop_
_entity_poly.entity_id
_entity_poly.type
_entity_poly.pdbx_seq_one_letter_code
_entity_poly.pdbx_strand_id
1 'polypeptide(L)'
;MSCLKAVLPCCLHTNGIRLTEITPGAPENVDAYGGRTWGRKCTLYDRTVDGPAGVCHLPMRPAFCERARQALLQAARSRQYTCHERGTAVVIQGPRFSSRAESLMHRQWGGHLVNMTTVPEVVLAKEAGLSYAALALVTDYDCWRENETSVSVSEVLAMFSKNVKKAADVILDAVQILGADSDLSYLDKHKKNRTMPLAHMEGVTEIRIYSRRMRNRTGLKSRVEP
;
A
#
# COMPACT_ATOMS: atom_id res chain seq x y z
N MET A 1 14.68 9.69 -17.87
CA MET A 1 14.24 10.33 -16.61
C MET A 1 13.56 9.27 -15.77
N SER A 2 14.35 8.61 -14.92
CA SER A 2 14.07 7.35 -14.23
C SER A 2 12.95 7.44 -13.20
N CYS A 3 12.04 6.47 -13.23
CA CYS A 3 10.79 6.34 -12.45
C CYS A 3 11.01 6.09 -10.94
N LEU A 4 11.78 6.94 -10.26
CA LEU A 4 11.97 6.85 -8.79
C LEU A 4 10.83 7.51 -7.98
N LYS A 5 9.84 8.12 -8.65
CA LYS A 5 8.67 8.75 -8.00
C LYS A 5 7.44 7.82 -7.92
N ALA A 6 7.62 6.50 -8.09
CA ALA A 6 6.50 5.57 -7.95
C ALA A 6 6.14 5.41 -6.46
N VAL A 7 5.24 6.27 -5.98
CA VAL A 7 4.40 5.96 -4.83
C VAL A 7 3.33 5.02 -5.34
N LEU A 8 3.33 3.79 -4.83
CA LEU A 8 2.19 2.89 -4.94
C LEU A 8 1.37 3.10 -3.66
N PRO A 9 0.40 4.02 -3.63
CA PRO A 9 -0.53 4.04 -2.53
C PRO A 9 -1.48 2.87 -2.75
N CYS A 10 -1.21 1.76 -2.07
CA CYS A 10 -2.20 0.72 -1.98
C CYS A 10 -3.30 1.20 -1.03
N CYS A 11 -4.47 1.47 -1.60
CA CYS A 11 -5.72 1.57 -0.85
C CYS A 11 -6.03 0.19 -0.30
N LEU A 12 -5.62 -0.05 0.94
CA LEU A 12 -5.87 -1.31 1.60
C LEU A 12 -7.24 -1.19 2.26
N HIS A 13 -8.14 -2.10 1.91
CA HIS A 13 -9.29 -2.38 2.77
C HIS A 13 -8.73 -2.87 4.11
N THR A 14 -9.07 -2.15 5.18
CA THR A 14 -8.56 -2.45 6.51
C THR A 14 -9.68 -2.39 7.54
N ASN A 15 -9.64 -3.31 8.49
CA ASN A 15 -10.58 -3.34 9.60
C ASN A 15 -9.94 -2.60 10.79
N GLY A 16 -10.67 -1.70 11.44
CA GLY A 16 -10.21 -0.93 12.60
C GLY A 16 -10.37 -1.72 13.89
N ILE A 17 -9.27 -1.94 14.63
CA ILE A 17 -9.30 -2.81 15.82
C ILE A 17 -9.12 -2.02 17.12
N ARG A 18 -8.76 -0.73 17.07
CA ARG A 18 -8.61 0.11 18.28
C ARG A 18 -9.63 1.25 18.34
N LEU A 19 -10.27 1.36 19.50
CA LEU A 19 -11.52 2.09 19.78
C LEU A 19 -11.43 3.61 19.83
N THR A 20 -10.30 4.18 20.21
CA THR A 20 -10.33 5.54 20.76
C THR A 20 -10.24 6.65 19.72
N GLU A 21 -9.87 6.34 18.48
CA GLU A 21 -9.61 7.38 17.47
C GLU A 21 -10.08 7.02 16.06
N ILE A 22 -10.24 5.73 15.72
CA ILE A 22 -10.40 5.28 14.35
C ILE A 22 -11.88 5.16 13.99
N THR A 23 -12.35 5.95 13.02
CA THR A 23 -13.74 5.92 12.54
C THR A 23 -13.82 5.36 11.11
N PRO A 24 -14.71 4.40 10.81
CA PRO A 24 -14.92 3.91 9.46
C PRO A 24 -15.15 5.05 8.46
N GLY A 25 -14.43 5.02 7.35
CA GLY A 25 -14.40 6.04 6.31
C GLY A 25 -13.29 7.08 6.46
N ALA A 26 -12.55 7.09 7.57
CA ALA A 26 -11.33 7.89 7.73
C ALA A 26 -10.14 7.16 7.07
N PRO A 27 -9.32 7.85 6.26
CA PRO A 27 -8.05 7.31 5.80
C PRO A 27 -7.02 7.20 6.94
N GLU A 28 -6.16 6.20 6.90
CA GLU A 28 -5.06 6.03 7.86
C GLU A 28 -3.70 5.88 7.17
N ASN A 29 -2.70 6.56 7.70
CA ASN A 29 -1.35 6.50 7.19
C ASN A 29 -0.52 5.47 7.96
N VAL A 30 -0.33 4.29 7.37
CA VAL A 30 0.37 3.16 8.00
C VAL A 30 1.87 3.46 8.14
N ASP A 31 2.44 3.25 9.33
CA ASP A 31 3.88 3.42 9.62
C ASP A 31 4.60 2.13 10.02
N ALA A 32 3.86 1.12 10.49
CA ALA A 32 4.39 -0.17 10.88
C ALA A 32 3.46 -1.31 10.47
N TYR A 33 4.00 -2.54 10.41
CA TYR A 33 3.20 -3.73 10.16
C TYR A 33 3.65 -4.93 10.99
N GLY A 34 2.72 -5.85 11.26
CA GLY A 34 2.98 -7.18 11.80
C GLY A 34 2.51 -8.26 10.83
N GLY A 35 3.45 -8.97 10.19
CA GLY A 35 3.13 -9.98 9.18
C GLY A 35 2.77 -11.35 9.77
N ARG A 36 1.59 -11.88 9.42
CA ARG A 36 1.16 -13.26 9.70
C ARG A 36 0.84 -14.04 8.42
N THR A 37 1.46 -13.67 7.31
CA THR A 37 1.22 -14.28 5.99
C THR A 37 2.18 -15.44 5.75
N TRP A 38 1.70 -16.49 5.09
CA TRP A 38 2.51 -17.67 4.73
C TRP A 38 2.28 -18.08 3.27
N GLY A 39 3.24 -18.79 2.67
CA GLY A 39 3.16 -19.30 1.29
C GLY A 39 3.21 -18.24 0.18
N ARG A 40 3.34 -16.95 0.53
CA ARG A 40 3.52 -15.86 -0.44
C ARG A 40 5.00 -15.70 -0.76
N LYS A 41 5.33 -15.40 -2.02
CA LYS A 41 6.70 -15.01 -2.39
C LYS A 41 6.99 -13.62 -1.79
N CYS A 42 7.92 -13.56 -0.83
CA CYS A 42 8.19 -12.35 -0.05
C CYS A 42 9.51 -11.65 -0.39
N THR A 43 10.27 -12.17 -1.35
CA THR A 43 11.53 -11.56 -1.81
C THR A 43 11.66 -11.75 -3.33
N LEU A 44 12.29 -10.78 -3.98
CA LEU A 44 12.73 -10.83 -5.37
C LEU A 44 13.99 -11.69 -5.51
N TYR A 45 14.76 -11.88 -4.44
CA TYR A 45 16.01 -12.65 -4.42
C TYR A 45 15.72 -14.13 -4.15
N ASP A 46 14.82 -14.72 -4.95
CA ASP A 46 14.34 -16.11 -4.80
C ASP A 46 15.15 -17.14 -5.60
N ARG A 47 16.30 -16.73 -6.15
CA ARG A 47 17.20 -17.56 -6.99
C ARG A 47 16.55 -18.10 -8.25
N THR A 48 15.50 -17.45 -8.75
CA THR A 48 14.97 -17.71 -10.08
C THR A 48 15.99 -17.35 -11.16
N VAL A 49 15.91 -18.02 -12.31
CA VAL A 49 16.86 -17.86 -13.44
C VAL A 49 16.91 -16.41 -13.93
N ASP A 50 15.76 -15.73 -13.91
CA ASP A 50 15.61 -14.33 -14.34
C ASP A 50 15.62 -13.33 -13.17
N GLY A 51 15.83 -13.81 -11.94
CA GLY A 51 15.76 -12.99 -10.71
C GLY A 51 17.10 -12.34 -10.34
N PRO A 52 17.08 -11.30 -9.48
CA PRO A 52 18.30 -10.76 -8.90
C PRO A 52 19.13 -11.84 -8.19
N ALA A 53 20.42 -11.88 -8.52
CA ALA A 53 21.36 -12.79 -7.87
C ALA A 53 21.64 -12.39 -6.42
N GLY A 54 21.89 -13.39 -5.57
CA GLY A 54 22.33 -13.20 -4.18
C GLY A 54 21.25 -13.46 -3.13
N VAL A 55 21.51 -12.99 -1.90
CA VAL A 55 20.59 -13.05 -0.76
C VAL A 55 20.43 -11.63 -0.23
N CYS A 56 19.19 -11.18 -0.06
CA CYS A 56 18.91 -9.84 0.42
C CYS A 56 18.34 -9.87 1.84
N HIS A 57 19.06 -9.24 2.78
CA HIS A 57 18.60 -9.01 4.14
C HIS A 57 18.35 -7.52 4.33
N LEU A 58 17.08 -7.09 4.24
CA LEU A 58 16.74 -5.66 4.32
C LEU A 58 16.37 -5.24 5.74
N PRO A 59 16.88 -4.08 6.21
CA PRO A 59 16.35 -3.46 7.40
C PRO A 59 14.94 -2.92 7.11
N MET A 60 13.94 -3.37 7.88
CA MET A 60 12.54 -2.93 7.71
C MET A 60 12.15 -1.73 8.57
N ARG A 61 13.10 -1.05 9.23
CA ARG A 61 12.84 0.20 9.95
C ARG A 61 13.57 1.38 9.29
N PRO A 62 12.86 2.44 8.88
CA PRO A 62 11.41 2.53 8.70
C PRO A 62 10.92 1.63 7.54
N ALA A 63 9.72 1.06 7.64
CA ALA A 63 9.19 0.17 6.59
C ALA A 63 8.69 0.94 5.37
N PHE A 64 8.12 2.12 5.63
CA PHE A 64 7.52 3.01 4.65
C PHE A 64 8.39 4.24 4.43
N CYS A 65 8.23 4.87 3.28
CA CYS A 65 8.92 6.10 2.91
C CYS A 65 8.27 7.30 3.61
N GLU A 66 8.96 7.89 4.58
CA GLU A 66 8.41 9.00 5.38
C GLU A 66 8.00 10.20 4.53
N ARG A 67 8.76 10.51 3.48
CA ARG A 67 8.40 11.60 2.56
C ARG A 67 7.07 11.35 1.84
N ALA A 68 6.84 10.13 1.36
CA ALA A 68 5.58 9.77 0.72
C ALA A 68 4.41 9.76 1.74
N ARG A 69 4.67 9.34 2.98
CA ARG A 69 3.71 9.43 4.09
C ARG A 69 3.31 10.87 4.39
N GLN A 70 4.28 11.79 4.46
CA GLN A 70 3.98 13.21 4.69
C GLN A 70 3.19 13.84 3.54
N ALA A 71 3.47 13.47 2.29
CA ALA A 71 2.69 13.92 1.15
C ALA A 71 1.22 13.45 1.22
N LEU A 72 0.97 12.20 1.63
CA LEU A 72 -0.39 11.70 1.86
C LEU A 72 -1.11 12.48 2.97
N LEU A 73 -0.42 12.78 4.08
CA LEU A 73 -1.01 13.57 5.17
C LEU A 73 -1.31 15.00 4.75
N GLN A 74 -0.40 15.64 4.02
CA GLN A 74 -0.61 16.98 3.50
C GLN A 74 -1.81 17.02 2.53
N ALA A 75 -1.93 16.03 1.64
CA ALA A 75 -3.05 15.89 0.71
C ALA A 75 -4.39 15.60 1.42
N ALA A 76 -4.38 14.85 2.51
CA ALA A 76 -5.59 14.65 3.32
C ALA A 76 -5.99 15.93 4.06
N ARG A 77 -5.03 16.65 4.64
CA ARG A 77 -5.25 17.91 5.36
C ARG A 77 -5.75 19.03 4.45
N SER A 78 -5.21 19.15 3.22
CA SER A 78 -5.67 20.16 2.26
C SER A 78 -7.16 19.99 1.89
N ARG A 79 -7.66 18.76 1.93
CA ARG A 79 -9.07 18.42 1.70
C ARG A 79 -9.92 18.33 2.96
N GLN A 80 -9.36 18.68 4.12
CA GLN A 80 -10.04 18.62 5.41
C GLN A 80 -10.59 17.22 5.74
N TYR A 81 -9.94 16.16 5.25
CA TYR A 81 -10.27 14.79 5.61
C TYR A 81 -9.60 14.43 6.94
N THR A 82 -10.37 13.85 7.86
CA THR A 82 -9.84 13.25 9.08
C THR A 82 -8.95 12.07 8.68
N CYS A 83 -7.64 12.21 8.89
CA CYS A 83 -6.67 11.16 8.59
C CYS A 83 -5.74 10.95 9.78
N HIS A 84 -5.57 9.69 10.21
CA HIS A 84 -4.66 9.36 11.30
C HIS A 84 -3.21 9.35 10.80
N GLU A 85 -2.34 10.02 11.55
CA GLU A 85 -0.93 10.20 11.16
C GLU A 85 -0.08 8.94 11.24
N ARG A 86 -0.50 7.96 12.05
CA ARG A 86 0.21 6.71 12.30
C ARG A 86 -0.78 5.57 12.47
N GLY A 87 -0.33 4.36 12.17
CA GLY A 87 -1.15 3.16 12.23
C GLY A 87 -0.30 1.91 12.00
N THR A 88 -0.47 0.92 12.87
CA THR A 88 0.16 -0.40 12.73
C THR A 88 -0.82 -1.37 12.10
N ALA A 89 -0.50 -1.87 10.90
CA ALA A 89 -1.32 -2.86 10.21
C ALA A 89 -0.89 -4.31 10.54
N VAL A 90 -1.80 -5.12 11.07
CA VAL A 90 -1.61 -6.55 11.21
C VAL A 90 -2.08 -7.23 9.93
N VAL A 91 -1.16 -7.91 9.24
CA VAL A 91 -1.44 -8.52 7.94
C VAL A 91 -1.71 -10.01 8.13
N ILE A 92 -2.96 -10.42 7.99
CA ILE A 92 -3.38 -11.82 8.06
C ILE A 92 -3.37 -12.47 6.68
N GLN A 93 -3.37 -13.81 6.65
CA GLN A 93 -3.31 -14.54 5.38
C GLN A 93 -4.59 -14.42 4.54
N GLY A 94 -5.77 -14.39 5.16
CA GLY A 94 -7.05 -14.58 4.46
C GLY A 94 -7.22 -16.00 3.91
N PRO A 95 -8.30 -16.29 3.16
CA PRO A 95 -9.39 -15.38 2.75
C PRO A 95 -10.45 -15.18 3.84
N ARG A 96 -10.42 -15.96 4.93
CA ARG A 96 -11.34 -15.79 6.06
C ARG A 96 -11.04 -14.50 6.83
N PHE A 97 -12.08 -13.88 7.37
CA PHE A 97 -11.93 -12.84 8.39
C PHE A 97 -11.40 -13.44 9.70
N SER A 98 -10.92 -12.56 10.58
CA SER A 98 -10.47 -12.94 11.93
C SER A 98 -11.64 -13.49 12.73
N SER A 99 -11.38 -14.47 13.59
CA SER A 99 -12.25 -14.77 14.73
C SER A 99 -12.14 -13.66 15.78
N ARG A 100 -13.12 -13.58 16.68
CA ARG A 100 -13.10 -12.60 17.77
C ARG A 100 -11.86 -12.74 18.66
N ALA A 101 -11.44 -13.97 18.95
CA ALA A 101 -10.24 -14.24 19.73
C ALA A 101 -8.98 -13.70 19.03
N GLU A 102 -8.86 -13.89 17.71
CA GLU A 102 -7.76 -13.34 16.92
C GLU A 102 -7.81 -11.80 16.90
N SER A 103 -9.00 -11.22 16.73
CA SER A 103 -9.18 -9.76 16.75
C SER A 103 -8.71 -9.15 18.07
N LEU A 104 -9.11 -9.74 19.21
CA LEU A 104 -8.64 -9.32 20.54
C LEU A 104 -7.13 -9.49 20.72
N MET A 105 -6.56 -10.59 20.23
CA MET A 105 -5.12 -10.81 20.23
C MET A 105 -4.37 -9.74 19.43
N HIS A 106 -4.85 -9.37 18.24
CA HIS A 106 -4.25 -8.31 17.42
C HIS A 106 -4.23 -6.95 18.14
N ARG A 107 -5.26 -6.65 18.95
CA ARG A 107 -5.28 -5.43 19.80
C ARG A 107 -4.22 -5.47 20.87
N GLN A 108 -4.06 -6.61 21.53
CA GLN A 108 -3.06 -6.78 22.59
C GLN A 108 -1.63 -6.62 22.02
N TRP A 109 -1.43 -6.96 20.75
CA TRP A 109 -0.16 -6.74 20.05
C TRP A 109 0.09 -5.28 19.62
N GLY A 110 -0.84 -4.37 19.88
CA GLY A 110 -0.74 -2.97 19.46
C GLY A 110 -1.07 -2.75 17.98
N GLY A 111 -1.78 -3.70 17.34
CA GLY A 111 -2.35 -3.51 16.01
C GLY A 111 -3.44 -2.44 16.04
N HIS A 112 -3.40 -1.53 15.08
CA HIS A 112 -4.44 -0.52 14.86
C HIS A 112 -5.45 -1.00 13.82
N LEU A 113 -4.93 -1.65 12.78
CA LEU A 113 -5.66 -2.12 11.62
C LEU A 113 -5.39 -3.61 11.38
N VAL A 114 -6.32 -4.32 10.75
CA VAL A 114 -6.05 -5.61 10.09
C VAL A 114 -6.31 -5.50 8.61
N ASN A 115 -5.44 -6.11 7.81
CA ASN A 115 -5.67 -6.31 6.39
C ASN A 115 -5.02 -7.61 5.90
N MET A 116 -5.04 -7.82 4.58
CA MET A 116 -4.55 -9.06 3.98
C MET A 116 -3.47 -8.84 2.92
N THR A 117 -3.03 -7.61 2.65
CA THR A 117 -2.32 -7.27 1.40
C THR A 117 -1.03 -6.47 1.58
N THR A 118 -0.82 -5.74 2.69
CA THR A 118 0.40 -4.92 2.87
C THR A 118 1.69 -5.72 2.81
N VAL A 119 1.66 -6.97 3.27
CA VAL A 119 2.78 -7.91 3.18
C VAL A 119 2.42 -8.98 2.14
N PRO A 120 3.27 -9.25 1.13
CA PRO A 120 4.67 -8.84 1.01
C PRO A 120 4.93 -7.53 0.26
N GLU A 121 3.89 -6.79 -0.14
CA GLU A 121 4.02 -5.62 -1.03
C GLU A 121 5.03 -4.57 -0.54
N VAL A 122 4.96 -4.19 0.74
CA VAL A 122 5.90 -3.23 1.35
C VAL A 122 7.35 -3.71 1.32
N VAL A 123 7.56 -5.02 1.47
CA VAL A 123 8.89 -5.63 1.45
C VAL A 123 9.44 -5.57 0.03
N LEU A 124 8.68 -6.07 -0.94
CA LEU A 124 9.09 -6.11 -2.35
C LEU A 124 9.33 -4.71 -2.92
N ALA A 125 8.48 -3.73 -2.57
CA ALA A 125 8.69 -2.34 -2.97
C ALA A 125 10.01 -1.79 -2.45
N LYS A 126 10.38 -2.14 -1.20
CA LYS A 126 11.65 -1.74 -0.61
C LYS A 126 12.84 -2.46 -1.24
N GLU A 127 12.71 -3.75 -1.56
CA GLU A 127 13.74 -4.49 -2.32
C GLU A 127 13.99 -3.89 -3.70
N ALA A 128 12.93 -3.47 -4.38
CA ALA A 128 13.00 -2.79 -5.67
C ALA A 128 13.53 -1.35 -5.58
N GLY A 129 13.73 -0.81 -4.36
CA GLY A 129 14.17 0.56 -4.13
C GLY A 129 13.11 1.62 -4.45
N LEU A 130 11.83 1.26 -4.37
CA LEU A 130 10.70 2.15 -4.60
C LEU A 130 10.28 2.86 -3.31
N SER A 131 9.87 4.12 -3.41
CA SER A 131 9.32 4.87 -2.28
C SER A 131 7.88 4.45 -2.02
N TYR A 132 7.68 3.56 -1.06
CA TYR A 132 6.37 3.01 -0.73
C TYR A 132 5.70 3.71 0.46
N ALA A 133 4.42 4.04 0.35
CA ALA A 133 3.57 4.48 1.45
C ALA A 133 2.17 3.90 1.28
N ALA A 134 1.50 3.59 2.39
CA ALA A 134 0.19 2.96 2.37
C ALA A 134 -0.87 3.87 2.99
N LEU A 135 -1.98 4.03 2.27
CA LEU A 135 -3.19 4.71 2.76
C LEU A 135 -4.25 3.64 2.99
N ALA A 136 -4.52 3.34 4.25
CA ALA A 136 -5.53 2.39 4.64
C ALA A 136 -6.90 3.09 4.67
N LEU A 137 -7.94 2.41 4.17
CA LEU A 137 -9.32 2.88 4.28
C LEU A 137 -10.05 1.97 5.26
N VAL A 138 -10.44 2.54 6.40
CA VAL A 138 -11.17 1.79 7.43
C VAL A 138 -12.61 1.60 7.00
N THR A 139 -13.06 0.36 6.87
CA THR A 139 -14.43 0.04 6.41
C THR A 139 -15.34 -0.48 7.50
N ASP A 140 -14.76 -1.10 8.53
CA ASP A 140 -15.47 -1.81 9.58
C ASP A 140 -14.57 -1.95 10.82
N TYR A 141 -15.14 -2.47 11.91
CA TYR A 141 -14.44 -2.68 13.17
C TYR A 141 -14.02 -4.14 13.41
N ASP A 142 -13.80 -4.93 12.35
CA ASP A 142 -13.54 -6.38 12.45
C ASP A 142 -14.65 -7.08 13.26
N CYS A 143 -14.33 -8.01 14.15
CA CYS A 143 -15.31 -8.79 14.93
C CYS A 143 -15.07 -8.73 16.44
N TRP A 144 -14.38 -7.69 16.94
CA TRP A 144 -14.08 -7.58 18.38
C TRP A 144 -15.25 -7.02 19.21
N ARG A 145 -16.19 -6.27 18.59
CA ARG A 145 -17.39 -5.73 19.27
C ARG A 145 -18.47 -6.80 19.40
N GLU A 146 -19.02 -6.95 20.60
CA GLU A 146 -20.12 -7.91 20.87
C GLU A 146 -21.49 -7.42 20.34
N ASN A 147 -21.71 -6.10 20.32
CA ASN A 147 -23.01 -5.49 20.00
C ASN A 147 -23.11 -4.97 18.56
N GLU A 148 -22.11 -5.22 17.72
CA GLU A 148 -22.14 -4.85 16.29
C GLU A 148 -22.18 -6.11 15.43
N THR A 149 -22.84 -6.01 14.27
CA THR A 149 -22.90 -7.09 13.29
C THR A 149 -21.49 -7.51 12.86
N SER A 150 -21.23 -8.81 12.86
CA SER A 150 -19.99 -9.38 12.34
C SER A 150 -19.77 -8.97 10.89
N VAL A 151 -18.52 -8.66 10.53
CA VAL A 151 -18.17 -8.15 9.20
C VAL A 151 -18.71 -9.02 8.07
N SER A 152 -19.43 -8.38 7.14
CA SER A 152 -19.89 -9.01 5.90
C SER A 152 -19.21 -8.39 4.68
N VAL A 153 -19.00 -9.19 3.63
CA VAL A 153 -18.40 -8.71 2.37
C VAL A 153 -19.23 -7.59 1.74
N SER A 154 -20.57 -7.65 1.86
CA SER A 154 -21.48 -6.63 1.34
C SER A 154 -21.33 -5.28 2.05
N GLU A 155 -21.21 -5.26 3.38
CA GLU A 155 -21.01 -4.02 4.14
C GLU A 155 -19.66 -3.38 3.83
N VAL A 156 -18.62 -4.21 3.73
CA VAL A 156 -17.27 -3.80 3.33
C VAL A 156 -17.31 -3.11 1.96
N LEU A 157 -17.91 -3.75 0.96
CA LEU A 157 -17.97 -3.21 -0.40
C LEU A 157 -18.80 -1.91 -0.46
N ALA A 158 -19.88 -1.82 0.32
CA ALA A 158 -20.69 -0.61 0.40
C ALA A 158 -19.92 0.56 1.03
N MET A 159 -19.21 0.33 2.13
CA MET A 159 -18.39 1.35 2.79
C MET A 159 -17.18 1.75 1.96
N PHE A 160 -16.55 0.78 1.29
CA PHE A 160 -15.46 1.04 0.35
C PHE A 160 -15.93 1.93 -0.79
N SER A 161 -17.04 1.58 -1.44
CA SER A 161 -17.59 2.37 -2.56
C SER A 161 -17.95 3.81 -2.17
N LYS A 162 -18.40 4.03 -0.94
CA LYS A 162 -18.70 5.38 -0.42
C LYS A 162 -17.45 6.24 -0.19
N ASN A 163 -16.32 5.63 0.19
CA ASN A 163 -15.13 6.36 0.62
C ASN A 163 -13.93 6.23 -0.33
N VAL A 164 -13.99 5.37 -1.34
CA VAL A 164 -12.92 5.18 -2.34
C VAL A 164 -12.57 6.48 -3.06
N LYS A 165 -13.56 7.34 -3.30
CA LYS A 165 -13.34 8.65 -3.92
C LYS A 165 -12.42 9.54 -3.07
N LYS A 166 -12.63 9.58 -1.75
CA LYS A 166 -11.76 10.33 -0.82
C LYS A 166 -10.32 9.84 -0.89
N ALA A 167 -10.13 8.51 -0.90
CA ALA A 167 -8.80 7.92 -1.00
C ALA A 167 -8.13 8.21 -2.35
N ALA A 168 -8.86 8.06 -3.46
CA ALA A 168 -8.38 8.38 -4.80
C ALA A 168 -7.99 9.85 -4.94
N ASP A 169 -8.82 10.75 -4.42
CA ASP A 169 -8.56 12.17 -4.38
C ASP A 169 -7.24 12.44 -3.64
N VAL A 170 -7.06 11.91 -2.41
CA VAL A 170 -5.83 12.09 -1.60
C VAL A 170 -4.59 11.59 -2.34
N ILE A 171 -4.71 10.43 -3.00
CA ILE A 171 -3.64 9.86 -3.80
C ILE A 171 -3.22 10.78 -4.94
N LEU A 172 -4.19 11.33 -5.68
CA LEU A 172 -3.91 12.24 -6.80
C LEU A 172 -3.17 13.49 -6.34
N ASP A 173 -3.60 14.10 -5.24
CA ASP A 173 -2.95 15.29 -4.67
C ASP A 173 -1.55 14.96 -4.13
N ALA A 174 -1.38 13.82 -3.45
CA ALA A 174 -0.07 13.39 -2.96
C ALA A 174 0.93 13.17 -4.11
N VAL A 175 0.48 12.61 -5.23
CA VAL A 175 1.28 12.47 -6.45
C VAL A 175 1.68 13.84 -7.01
N GLN A 176 0.79 14.83 -6.99
CA GLN A 176 1.11 16.19 -7.42
C GLN A 176 2.13 16.86 -6.50
N ILE A 177 1.98 16.72 -5.18
CA ILE A 177 2.93 17.25 -4.18
C ILE A 177 4.33 16.66 -4.41
N LEU A 178 4.43 15.34 -4.57
CA LEU A 178 5.70 14.67 -4.83
C LEU A 178 6.25 14.94 -6.24
N GLY A 179 5.36 15.20 -7.19
CA GLY A 179 5.69 15.61 -8.55
C GLY A 179 6.37 16.97 -8.60
N ALA A 180 5.83 17.93 -7.84
CA ALA A 180 6.36 19.30 -7.73
C ALA A 180 7.68 19.37 -6.94
N ASP A 181 7.93 18.42 -6.06
CA ASP A 181 9.17 18.37 -5.29
C ASP A 181 10.37 17.98 -6.18
N SER A 182 11.37 18.87 -6.20
CA SER A 182 12.60 18.77 -6.99
C SER A 182 13.78 18.20 -6.21
N ASP A 183 13.68 18.07 -4.88
CA ASP A 183 14.75 17.51 -4.06
C ASP A 183 14.80 15.98 -4.21
N LEU A 184 15.73 15.49 -5.00
CA LEU A 184 15.98 14.06 -5.19
C LEU A 184 17.11 13.52 -4.29
N SER A 185 17.69 14.35 -3.40
CA SER A 185 18.84 13.97 -2.56
C SER A 185 18.52 12.78 -1.63
N TYR A 186 17.27 12.64 -1.23
CA TYR A 186 16.76 11.50 -0.46
C TYR A 186 16.92 10.18 -1.22
N LEU A 187 16.68 10.18 -2.54
CA LEU A 187 16.86 8.99 -3.36
C LEU A 187 18.32 8.57 -3.38
N ASP A 188 19.25 9.52 -3.45
CA ASP A 188 20.68 9.22 -3.47
C ASP A 188 21.19 8.63 -2.15
N LYS A 189 20.60 9.01 -1.00
CA LYS A 189 20.84 8.35 0.28
C LYS A 189 20.36 6.90 0.28
N HIS A 190 19.19 6.64 -0.32
CA HIS A 190 18.68 5.27 -0.50
C HIS A 190 19.53 4.45 -1.45
N LYS A 191 20.10 5.04 -2.50
CA LYS A 191 21.02 4.33 -3.40
C LYS A 191 22.28 3.84 -2.68
N LYS A 192 22.82 4.61 -1.73
CA LYS A 192 24.01 4.24 -0.95
C LYS A 192 23.77 3.10 0.03
N ASN A 193 22.55 3.01 0.59
CA ASN A 193 22.15 1.87 1.43
C ASN A 193 21.87 0.60 0.63
N ARG A 194 21.92 0.65 -0.71
CA ARG A 194 21.98 -0.53 -1.59
C ARG A 194 23.41 -1.05 -1.71
N THR A 195 24.07 -1.35 -0.60
CA THR A 195 25.30 -2.14 -0.62
C THR A 195 24.95 -3.61 -0.83
N MET A 196 24.50 -3.94 -2.05
CA MET A 196 24.59 -5.26 -2.67
C MET A 196 24.76 -5.02 -4.19
N PRO A 197 25.66 -5.76 -4.87
CA PRO A 197 26.14 -5.37 -6.19
C PRO A 197 25.02 -5.44 -7.24
N LEU A 198 24.56 -4.27 -7.68
CA LEU A 198 23.65 -4.04 -8.82
C LEU A 198 24.28 -4.38 -10.19
N ALA A 199 25.40 -5.12 -10.22
CA ALA A 199 26.23 -5.31 -11.41
C ALA A 199 25.54 -6.08 -12.56
N HIS A 200 24.33 -6.60 -12.36
CA HIS A 200 23.60 -7.39 -13.38
C HIS A 200 22.18 -6.90 -13.71
N MET A 201 21.78 -5.70 -13.30
CA MET A 201 20.43 -5.16 -13.59
C MET A 201 20.44 -3.94 -14.53
N GLU A 202 21.24 -3.95 -15.60
CA GLU A 202 21.14 -2.93 -16.66
C GLU A 202 19.84 -3.02 -17.48
N GLY A 203 19.05 -4.10 -17.32
CA GLY A 203 17.79 -4.31 -18.07
C GLY A 203 16.48 -4.00 -17.35
N VAL A 204 16.47 -3.80 -16.02
CA VAL A 204 15.22 -3.73 -15.22
C VAL A 204 14.75 -2.28 -15.00
N THR A 205 15.54 -1.30 -15.39
CA THR A 205 15.23 0.13 -15.24
C THR A 205 14.15 0.68 -16.20
N GLU A 206 13.69 -0.11 -17.18
CA GLU A 206 12.53 0.23 -18.03
C GLU A 206 11.28 -0.58 -17.64
N ILE A 207 10.64 -0.24 -16.53
CA ILE A 207 9.20 -0.50 -16.39
C ILE A 207 8.48 0.53 -17.26
N ARG A 208 8.26 0.18 -18.52
CA ARG A 208 7.50 0.95 -19.51
C ARG A 208 6.03 0.92 -19.09
N ILE A 209 5.57 1.95 -18.37
CA ILE A 209 4.14 2.18 -18.16
C ILE A 209 3.52 2.32 -19.55
N TYR A 210 2.75 1.32 -19.97
CA TYR A 210 1.95 1.36 -21.20
C TYR A 210 0.80 2.36 -21.02
N SER A 211 1.11 3.67 -21.05
CA SER A 211 0.09 4.70 -21.27
C SER A 211 -0.27 4.71 -22.76
N ARG A 212 -0.95 3.66 -23.24
CA ARG A 212 -1.47 3.65 -24.62
C ARG A 212 -2.72 4.53 -24.68
N ARG A 213 -2.48 5.84 -24.78
CA ARG A 213 -3.17 6.80 -25.65
C ARG A 213 -4.61 6.41 -26.04
N MET A 214 -5.56 6.50 -25.11
CA MET A 214 -7.00 6.62 -25.46
C MET A 214 -7.31 8.05 -25.92
N ARG A 215 -6.76 8.42 -27.08
CA ARG A 215 -7.22 9.58 -27.85
C ARG A 215 -7.14 9.21 -29.33
N ASN A 216 -8.32 9.13 -29.94
CA ASN A 216 -8.62 9.02 -31.37
C ASN A 216 -8.44 7.65 -32.04
N ARG A 217 -9.48 6.81 -31.95
CA ARG A 217 -9.96 5.99 -33.08
C ARG A 217 -11.49 5.99 -33.12
N THR A 218 -12.05 7.12 -33.53
CA THR A 218 -13.24 7.10 -34.39
C THR A 218 -12.86 6.37 -35.68
N GLY A 219 -13.56 5.27 -35.96
CA GLY A 219 -13.48 4.56 -37.24
C GLY A 219 -12.73 3.23 -37.19
N LEU A 220 -13.47 2.14 -36.95
CA LEU A 220 -13.51 1.06 -37.92
C LEU A 220 -14.80 0.25 -37.75
N LYS A 221 -15.54 0.20 -38.87
CA LYS A 221 -16.83 -0.45 -39.08
C LYS A 221 -16.74 -1.97 -38.91
N SER A 222 -17.85 -2.52 -38.41
CA SER A 222 -18.48 -3.81 -38.74
C SER A 222 -17.68 -4.83 -39.56
N ARG A 223 -17.55 -6.05 -39.03
CA ARG A 223 -17.90 -7.25 -39.81
C ARG A 223 -18.24 -8.42 -38.91
N VAL A 224 -19.48 -8.87 -39.11
CA VAL A 224 -20.13 -10.06 -38.63
C VAL A 224 -19.76 -11.19 -39.59
N GLU A 225 -19.33 -12.33 -39.02
CA GLU A 225 -19.51 -13.72 -39.50
C GLU A 225 -18.85 -14.17 -40.82
N PRO A 226 -18.80 -15.51 -41.09
CA PRO A 226 -19.55 -16.65 -40.52
C PRO A 226 -18.79 -17.53 -39.52
#